data_AF-A0A0R1E8L9-F1
#
_entry.id   AF-A0A0R1E8L9-F1
#
_cell.length_a   1.000
_cell.length_b   1.000
_cell.length_c   1.000
_cell.angle_alpha   90.00
_cell.angle_beta   90.00
_cell.angle_gamma   90.00
#
_symmetry.space_group_name_H-M   'P 1'
#
loop_
_entity.id
_entity.type
_entity.pdbx_description
1 polymer ?
#
loop_
_entity_poly.entity_id
_entity_poly.type
_entity_poly.pdbx_seq_one_letter_code
_entity_poly.pdbx_strand_id
1 'polypeptide(L)'
;RIDHNAYPLYPLVYVTHSLSQIYNALTGQCAYSSTGACSRVTGIPLSDGATVSCATNGDKTPDATVCGKYYVCTNKVNVATYCETGYYFDVKTFTCRTRQLAVPVEGCNRCQYATTMFVNAVNSDNCSTYYYCNKEGQATLNTCPDDTFFNESAQGCAPDENLETYVENNGACYGATASDSESTTPSTE
;
A
#
# COMPACT_ATOMS: atom_id res chain seq x y z
N ARG A 1 -40.88 1.69 -2.51
CA ARG A 1 -40.65 0.45 -1.73
C ARG A 1 -39.40 -0.19 -2.32
N ILE A 2 -38.24 0.13 -1.78
CA ILE A 2 -36.94 -0.44 -2.17
C ILE A 2 -36.46 -1.15 -0.92
N ASP A 3 -36.43 -2.47 -0.95
CA ASP A 3 -35.83 -3.28 0.09
C ASP A 3 -34.58 -3.96 -0.47
N HIS A 4 -33.44 -3.63 0.17
CA HIS A 4 -32.30 -4.47 0.54
C HIS A 4 -31.97 -5.69 -0.35
N ASN A 5 -30.75 -5.78 -0.89
CA ASN A 5 -29.60 -6.38 -0.20
C ASN A 5 -28.44 -6.74 -1.15
N ALA A 6 -27.26 -6.82 -0.54
CA ALA A 6 -26.08 -7.62 -0.91
C ALA A 6 -25.11 -7.06 -1.99
N TYR A 7 -24.04 -6.42 -1.50
CA TYR A 7 -22.72 -6.48 -2.14
C TYR A 7 -22.24 -7.94 -2.20
N PRO A 8 -21.70 -8.42 -3.34
CA PRO A 8 -20.32 -8.93 -3.28
C PRO A 8 -19.46 -8.77 -4.56
N LEU A 9 -18.15 -8.60 -4.32
CA LEU A 9 -16.98 -9.18 -5.03
C LEU A 9 -16.55 -8.64 -6.41
N TYR A 10 -15.38 -8.00 -6.42
CA TYR A 10 -14.59 -7.64 -7.60
C TYR A 10 -14.05 -8.88 -8.35
N PRO A 11 -14.13 -8.88 -9.69
CA PRO A 11 -12.95 -9.18 -10.51
C PRO A 11 -12.87 -8.24 -11.73
N LEU A 12 -11.69 -7.69 -12.04
CA LEU A 12 -11.47 -6.96 -13.30
C LEU A 12 -10.65 -7.81 -14.27
N VAL A 13 -11.24 -8.10 -15.44
CA VAL A 13 -10.64 -8.79 -16.59
C VAL A 13 -10.93 -7.95 -17.84
N TYR A 14 -9.92 -7.71 -18.70
CA TYR A 14 -10.07 -7.03 -20.00
C TYR A 14 -9.86 -8.01 -21.16
N VAL A 15 -10.68 -7.86 -22.22
CA VAL A 15 -10.61 -8.61 -23.48
C VAL A 15 -10.46 -7.63 -24.64
N THR A 16 -9.49 -7.84 -25.52
CA THR A 16 -9.40 -7.14 -26.81
C THR A 16 -10.10 -7.94 -27.90
N HIS A 17 -10.84 -7.25 -28.76
CA HIS A 17 -11.64 -7.84 -29.82
C HIS A 17 -10.75 -8.46 -30.93
N SER A 18 -11.11 -9.70 -31.31
CA SER A 18 -10.72 -10.49 -32.50
C SER A 18 -9.55 -11.49 -32.35
N LEU A 19 -9.95 -12.78 -32.29
CA LEU A 19 -9.18 -14.01 -32.51
C LEU A 19 -7.83 -14.17 -31.78
N SER A 20 -7.87 -14.40 -30.47
CA SER A 20 -6.79 -15.07 -29.72
C SER A 20 -7.35 -15.44 -28.37
N GLN A 21 -7.52 -16.73 -28.14
CA GLN A 21 -8.25 -17.19 -26.98
C GLN A 21 -7.19 -17.49 -25.90
N ILE A 22 -7.52 -17.04 -24.69
CA ILE A 22 -6.62 -16.57 -23.62
C ILE A 22 -6.60 -17.60 -22.50
N TYR A 23 -5.95 -17.35 -21.34
CA TYR A 23 -5.81 -18.25 -20.17
C TYR A 23 -6.65 -17.81 -18.95
N ASN A 24 -7.32 -18.75 -18.29
CA ASN A 24 -8.29 -18.49 -17.23
C ASN A 24 -7.67 -18.91 -15.88
N ALA A 25 -7.76 -18.01 -14.91
CA ALA A 25 -6.86 -18.01 -13.76
C ALA A 25 -7.16 -19.09 -12.69
N LEU A 26 -8.14 -19.96 -12.94
CA LEU A 26 -8.44 -21.13 -12.13
C LEU A 26 -7.94 -22.44 -12.77
N THR A 27 -7.89 -22.62 -14.07
CA THR A 27 -8.81 -22.14 -15.10
C THR A 27 -10.19 -22.75 -14.80
N GLY A 28 -11.27 -22.00 -14.85
CA GLY A 28 -12.53 -22.61 -15.31
C GLY A 28 -12.48 -22.99 -16.81
N GLN A 29 -11.29 -23.05 -17.42
CA GLN A 29 -10.90 -23.20 -18.81
C GLN A 29 -10.86 -21.95 -19.66
N CYS A 30 -9.86 -21.94 -20.51
CA CYS A 30 -9.60 -20.85 -21.40
C CYS A 30 -9.12 -21.45 -22.70
N ALA A 31 -9.85 -21.09 -23.72
CA ALA A 31 -9.86 -21.78 -24.99
C ALA A 31 -8.75 -21.23 -25.91
N TYR A 32 -8.60 -21.83 -27.09
CA TYR A 32 -7.66 -21.66 -28.25
C TYR A 32 -7.39 -20.30 -28.94
N SER A 33 -6.13 -19.88 -28.95
CA SER A 33 -5.32 -20.27 -30.13
C SER A 33 -3.86 -20.47 -29.77
N SER A 34 -3.58 -21.70 -29.34
CA SER A 34 -2.42 -22.58 -29.55
C SER A 34 -0.95 -22.11 -29.68
N THR A 35 -0.57 -20.85 -29.47
CA THR A 35 0.88 -20.49 -29.38
C THR A 35 1.21 -19.27 -28.51
N GLY A 36 0.21 -18.66 -27.85
CA GLY A 36 0.44 -17.47 -27.01
C GLY A 36 1.00 -17.80 -25.63
N ALA A 37 2.22 -17.34 -25.32
CA ALA A 37 2.77 -17.37 -23.97
C ALA A 37 1.90 -16.50 -23.04
N CYS A 38 1.33 -17.11 -21.99
CA CYS A 38 0.52 -16.38 -21.04
C CYS A 38 1.41 -15.64 -20.02
N SER A 39 1.23 -14.33 -19.89
CA SER A 39 1.90 -13.50 -18.88
C SER A 39 0.89 -13.04 -17.84
N ARG A 40 1.31 -12.90 -16.57
CA ARG A 40 0.49 -12.17 -15.58
C ARG A 40 0.25 -10.74 -16.09
N VAL A 41 -0.84 -10.10 -15.66
CA VAL A 41 -1.15 -8.68 -15.94
C VAL A 41 0.00 -7.72 -15.55
N THR A 42 0.98 -8.21 -14.78
CA THR A 42 2.21 -7.50 -14.45
C THR A 42 3.27 -7.49 -15.57
N GLY A 43 3.01 -8.08 -16.75
CA GLY A 43 3.99 -8.17 -17.83
C GLY A 43 5.19 -9.07 -17.52
N ILE A 44 5.09 -9.89 -16.46
CA ILE A 44 6.14 -10.82 -16.06
C ILE A 44 5.82 -12.18 -16.71
N PRO A 45 6.71 -12.72 -17.56
CA PRO A 45 6.52 -14.06 -18.11
C PRO A 45 6.47 -15.07 -16.95
N LEU A 46 5.58 -16.05 -17.06
CA LEU A 46 5.63 -17.25 -16.22
C LEU A 46 6.85 -18.07 -16.65
N SER A 47 8.04 -17.62 -16.26
CA SER A 47 9.23 -18.46 -16.30
C SER A 47 9.04 -19.56 -15.26
N ASP A 48 8.88 -20.78 -15.76
CA ASP A 48 9.01 -22.01 -14.99
C ASP A 48 10.22 -21.89 -14.03
N GLY A 49 9.96 -21.78 -12.73
CA GLY A 49 10.98 -21.99 -11.70
C GLY A 49 11.57 -20.77 -11.00
N ALA A 50 11.08 -19.54 -11.20
CA ALA A 50 11.33 -18.48 -10.22
C ALA A 50 10.42 -18.68 -8.99
N THR A 51 10.62 -19.77 -8.26
CA THR A 51 10.12 -19.86 -6.89
C THR A 51 10.71 -18.65 -6.16
N VAL A 52 9.87 -17.70 -5.75
CA VAL A 52 10.28 -16.64 -4.82
C VAL A 52 10.59 -17.36 -3.52
N SER A 53 11.83 -17.85 -3.43
CA SER A 53 12.29 -18.69 -2.36
C SER A 53 12.55 -17.84 -1.14
N CYS A 54 12.23 -18.39 0.01
CA CYS A 54 12.48 -17.76 1.30
C CYS A 54 13.32 -18.71 2.16
N ALA A 55 14.15 -18.12 3.01
CA ALA A 55 15.11 -18.87 3.82
C ALA A 55 14.44 -19.59 5.00
N THR A 56 13.55 -18.91 5.71
CA THR A 56 12.98 -19.39 6.97
C THR A 56 11.46 -19.51 6.88
N ASN A 57 10.92 -20.70 7.11
CA ASN A 57 9.48 -20.89 7.21
C ASN A 57 8.88 -20.02 8.33
N GLY A 58 7.77 -19.37 8.05
CA GLY A 58 7.08 -18.45 8.96
C GLY A 58 7.47 -16.98 8.80
N ASP A 59 8.59 -16.68 8.12
CA ASP A 59 8.98 -15.30 7.82
C ASP A 59 7.89 -14.58 7.05
N LYS A 60 7.68 -13.32 7.41
CA LYS A 60 6.72 -12.45 6.73
C LYS A 60 7.41 -11.28 6.08
N THR A 61 7.08 -11.01 4.82
CA THR A 61 7.64 -9.88 4.07
C THR A 61 6.51 -9.03 3.47
N PRO A 62 6.57 -7.69 3.56
CA PRO A 62 5.55 -6.83 2.98
C PRO A 62 5.63 -6.83 1.45
N ASP A 63 4.51 -6.58 0.79
CA ASP A 63 4.51 -6.20 -0.63
C ASP A 63 4.82 -4.70 -0.76
N ALA A 64 5.77 -4.36 -1.63
CA ALA A 64 6.25 -2.99 -1.80
C ALA A 64 5.21 -2.05 -2.45
N THR A 65 4.16 -2.58 -3.07
CA THR A 65 3.17 -1.76 -3.79
C THR A 65 1.80 -1.78 -3.10
N VAL A 66 1.39 -2.92 -2.56
CA VAL A 66 0.07 -3.12 -1.95
C VAL A 66 0.23 -3.18 -0.43
N CYS A 67 -0.12 -2.10 0.27
CA CYS A 67 0.09 -1.99 1.73
C CYS A 67 -0.60 -3.10 2.56
N GLY A 68 -1.70 -3.67 2.05
CA GLY A 68 -2.42 -4.77 2.70
C GLY A 68 -1.93 -6.17 2.30
N LYS A 69 -0.93 -6.30 1.43
CA LYS A 69 -0.42 -7.59 0.96
C LYS A 69 0.94 -7.86 1.58
N TYR A 70 1.15 -9.11 1.94
CA TYR A 70 2.41 -9.61 2.45
C TYR A 70 2.59 -11.06 1.99
N TYR A 71 3.77 -11.62 2.22
CA TYR A 71 4.07 -13.01 1.94
C TYR A 71 4.40 -13.74 3.23
N VAL A 72 3.97 -14.98 3.34
CA VAL A 72 4.37 -15.90 4.41
C VAL A 72 5.20 -17.01 3.82
N CYS A 73 6.41 -17.20 4.33
CA CYS A 73 7.25 -18.30 3.90
C CYS A 73 6.68 -19.65 4.36
N THR A 74 6.26 -20.49 3.43
CA THR A 74 5.74 -21.84 3.69
C THR A 74 6.47 -22.83 2.81
N ASN A 75 7.14 -23.80 3.43
CA ASN A 75 7.98 -24.80 2.73
C ASN A 75 8.99 -24.15 1.76
N LYS A 76 9.68 -23.09 2.21
CA LYS A 76 10.64 -22.30 1.43
C LYS A 76 10.06 -21.58 0.21
N VAL A 77 8.73 -21.41 0.16
CA VAL A 77 8.03 -20.67 -0.89
C VAL A 77 7.26 -19.50 -0.25
N ASN A 78 7.41 -18.29 -0.78
CA ASN A 78 6.60 -17.15 -0.36
C ASN A 78 5.16 -17.29 -0.85
N VAL A 79 4.22 -17.43 0.08
CA VAL A 79 2.78 -17.51 -0.20
C VAL A 79 2.15 -16.14 0.03
N ALA A 80 1.57 -15.56 -1.02
CA ALA A 80 0.88 -14.27 -0.93
C ALA A 80 -0.33 -14.36 0.02
N THR A 81 -0.41 -13.42 0.95
CA THR A 81 -1.46 -13.28 1.96
C THR A 81 -1.91 -11.82 2.01
N TYR A 82 -3.15 -11.58 2.43
CA TYR A 82 -3.78 -10.27 2.39
C TYR A 82 -4.44 -9.97 3.73
N CYS A 83 -4.23 -8.76 4.22
CA CYS A 83 -5.02 -8.19 5.30
C CYS A 83 -6.46 -7.95 4.83
N GLU A 84 -7.38 -7.89 5.79
CA GLU A 84 -8.77 -7.52 5.53
C GLU A 84 -8.85 -6.10 4.93
N THR A 85 -9.98 -5.80 4.26
CA THR A 85 -10.20 -4.46 3.70
C THR A 85 -10.17 -3.41 4.81
N GLY A 86 -9.42 -2.33 4.60
CA GLY A 86 -9.20 -1.28 5.61
C GLY A 86 -8.01 -1.53 6.56
N TYR A 87 -7.30 -2.66 6.39
CA TYR A 87 -6.11 -3.00 7.16
C TYR A 87 -4.87 -3.03 6.27
N TYR A 88 -3.73 -2.63 6.84
CA TYR A 88 -2.42 -2.76 6.22
C TYR A 88 -1.53 -3.70 7.04
N PHE A 89 -0.54 -4.28 6.37
CA PHE A 89 0.47 -5.08 7.03
C PHE A 89 1.45 -4.16 7.76
N ASP A 90 1.50 -4.31 9.07
CA ASP A 90 2.40 -3.54 9.94
C ASP A 90 3.77 -4.23 10.00
N VAL A 91 4.82 -3.54 9.52
CA VAL A 91 6.18 -4.09 9.43
C VAL A 91 6.91 -4.11 10.78
N LYS A 92 6.34 -3.53 11.84
CA LYS A 92 6.89 -3.54 13.21
C LYS A 92 6.36 -4.73 13.99
N THR A 93 5.07 -5.03 13.85
CA THR A 93 4.44 -6.15 14.57
C THR A 93 4.31 -7.42 13.73
N PHE A 94 4.55 -7.34 12.42
CA PHE A 94 4.33 -8.43 11.46
C PHE A 94 2.89 -8.98 11.50
N THR A 95 1.92 -8.09 11.72
CA THR A 95 0.48 -8.38 11.78
C THR A 95 -0.33 -7.34 11.00
N CYS A 96 -1.58 -7.66 10.69
CA CYS A 96 -2.50 -6.69 10.09
C CYS A 96 -3.03 -5.74 11.16
N ARG A 97 -2.95 -4.43 10.91
CA ARG A 97 -3.54 -3.37 11.75
C ARG A 97 -4.37 -2.43 10.90
N THR A 98 -5.22 -1.63 11.53
CA THR A 98 -6.02 -0.63 10.80
C THR A 98 -5.10 0.27 9.99
N ARG A 99 -5.55 0.74 8.83
CA ARG A 99 -4.73 1.59 7.93
C ARG A 99 -4.11 2.81 8.61
N GLN A 100 -4.77 3.31 9.66
CA GLN A 100 -4.30 4.45 10.44
C GLN A 100 -3.10 4.09 11.32
N LEU A 101 -3.18 2.97 12.03
CA LEU A 101 -2.19 2.57 13.03
C LEU A 101 -1.04 1.76 12.47
N ALA A 102 -1.25 1.06 11.36
CA ALA A 102 -0.23 0.24 10.73
C ALA A 102 0.96 1.10 10.30
N VAL A 103 2.17 0.61 10.56
CA VAL A 103 3.41 1.10 9.91
C VAL A 103 3.63 0.27 8.65
N PRO A 104 3.19 0.71 7.46
CA PRO A 104 3.40 -0.04 6.24
C PRO A 104 4.85 0.10 5.74
N VAL A 105 5.22 -0.74 4.77
CA VAL A 105 6.50 -0.57 4.06
C VAL A 105 6.49 0.72 3.24
N GLU A 106 7.64 1.40 3.20
CA GLU A 106 7.85 2.56 2.36
C GLU A 106 7.53 2.25 0.88
N GLY A 107 6.94 3.22 0.18
CA GLY A 107 6.59 3.10 -1.24
C GLY A 107 5.26 2.38 -1.53
N CYS A 108 4.62 1.74 -0.55
CA CYS A 108 3.31 1.13 -0.79
C CYS A 108 2.21 2.18 -1.00
N ASN A 109 1.19 1.84 -1.79
CA ASN A 109 0.10 2.74 -2.13
C ASN A 109 -0.97 2.80 -1.03
N ARG A 110 -0.93 3.85 -0.20
CA ARG A 110 -1.93 4.12 0.85
C ARG A 110 -3.29 4.62 0.34
N CYS A 111 -3.44 4.91 -0.96
CA CYS A 111 -4.74 5.20 -1.56
C CYS A 111 -5.61 3.95 -1.72
N GLN A 112 -5.01 2.77 -1.62
CA GLN A 112 -5.78 1.53 -1.64
C GLN A 112 -6.73 1.46 -0.44
N TYR A 113 -8.03 1.38 -0.73
CA TYR A 113 -9.12 1.38 0.25
C TYR A 113 -9.22 2.65 1.09
N ALA A 114 -8.59 3.75 0.68
CA ALA A 114 -8.78 5.04 1.33
C ALA A 114 -10.23 5.51 1.14
N THR A 115 -10.83 6.03 2.21
CA THR A 115 -12.16 6.65 2.19
C THR A 115 -12.09 8.18 2.11
N THR A 116 -10.90 8.74 2.25
CA THR A 116 -10.59 10.17 2.19
C THR A 116 -9.88 10.51 0.88
N MET A 117 -9.89 11.79 0.51
CA MET A 117 -9.22 12.27 -0.71
C MET A 117 -7.70 12.31 -0.56
N PHE A 118 -7.20 12.51 0.66
CA PHE A 118 -5.79 12.66 0.96
C PHE A 118 -5.38 11.75 2.11
N VAL A 119 -4.20 11.15 1.99
CA VAL A 119 -3.62 10.22 2.97
C VAL A 119 -2.14 10.53 3.15
N ASN A 120 -1.55 10.33 4.33
CA ASN A 120 -0.10 10.48 4.50
C ASN A 120 0.63 9.53 3.54
N ALA A 121 1.74 10.00 2.98
CA ALA A 121 2.72 9.10 2.39
C ALA A 121 3.47 8.38 3.52
N VAL A 122 4.18 7.31 3.18
CA VAL A 122 4.81 6.44 4.18
C VAL A 122 6.21 6.94 4.48
N ASN A 123 6.50 7.11 5.77
CA ASN A 123 7.84 7.25 6.33
C ASN A 123 8.65 8.43 5.77
N SER A 124 8.01 9.59 5.59
CA SER A 124 8.75 10.84 5.31
C SER A 124 9.26 11.48 6.60
N ASP A 125 10.46 12.05 6.55
CA ASP A 125 11.22 12.59 7.68
C ASP A 125 10.41 13.42 8.70
N ASN A 126 9.51 14.28 8.23
CA ASN A 126 8.66 15.14 9.07
C ASN A 126 7.15 14.95 8.81
N CYS A 127 6.73 13.82 8.23
CA CYS A 127 5.31 13.55 7.91
C CYS A 127 4.64 14.60 6.97
N SER A 128 5.42 15.45 6.29
CA SER A 128 4.91 16.52 5.42
C SER A 128 4.41 16.02 4.06
N THR A 129 4.77 14.81 3.65
CA THR A 129 4.37 14.29 2.34
C THR A 129 3.07 13.48 2.43
N TYR A 130 2.23 13.64 1.42
CA TYR A 130 0.91 13.02 1.36
C TYR A 130 0.53 12.68 -0.08
N TYR A 131 -0.38 11.73 -0.22
CA TYR A 131 -0.94 11.35 -1.50
C TYR A 131 -2.32 11.97 -1.70
N TYR A 132 -2.54 12.55 -2.88
CA TYR A 132 -3.88 12.71 -3.43
C TYR A 132 -4.32 11.39 -4.04
N CYS A 133 -5.49 10.91 -3.63
CA CYS A 133 -6.09 9.67 -4.10
C CYS A 133 -7.20 9.97 -5.10
N ASN A 134 -7.01 9.59 -6.36
CA ASN A 134 -8.06 9.73 -7.35
C ASN A 134 -9.12 8.61 -7.21
N LYS A 135 -10.20 8.70 -7.99
CA LYS A 135 -11.32 7.73 -7.96
C LYS A 135 -10.91 6.29 -8.34
N GLU A 136 -9.77 6.13 -8.99
CA GLU A 136 -9.20 4.84 -9.41
C GLU A 136 -8.22 4.27 -8.37
N GLY A 137 -7.96 4.99 -7.27
CA GLY A 137 -7.02 4.60 -6.23
C GLY A 137 -5.55 4.84 -6.60
N GLN A 138 -5.28 5.63 -7.65
CA GLN A 138 -3.93 6.06 -7.99
C GLN A 138 -3.50 7.20 -7.05
N ALA A 139 -2.24 7.14 -6.64
CA ALA A 139 -1.63 8.08 -5.72
C ALA A 139 -0.80 9.13 -6.47
N THR A 140 -0.99 10.40 -6.17
CA THR A 140 -0.10 11.49 -6.60
C THR A 140 0.55 12.10 -5.36
N LEU A 141 1.89 12.06 -5.31
CA LEU A 141 2.65 12.59 -4.18
C LEU A 141 2.60 14.12 -4.17
N ASN A 142 2.34 14.68 -3.00
CA ASN A 142 2.34 16.10 -2.70
C ASN A 142 3.11 16.32 -1.38
N THR A 143 3.51 17.56 -1.15
CA THR A 143 4.25 17.95 0.05
C THR A 143 3.59 19.18 0.65
N CYS A 144 3.46 19.18 1.97
CA CYS A 144 3.05 20.35 2.72
C CYS A 144 4.14 21.43 2.71
N PRO A 145 3.80 22.70 3.00
CA PRO A 145 4.81 23.73 3.24
C PRO A 145 5.79 23.35 4.35
N ASP A 146 6.91 24.05 4.43
CA ASP A 146 7.88 23.91 5.52
C ASP A 146 7.22 24.10 6.90
N ASP A 147 7.80 23.49 7.92
CA ASP A 147 7.35 23.51 9.33
C ASP A 147 5.91 23.00 9.54
N THR A 148 5.41 22.16 8.62
CA THR A 148 4.10 21.54 8.73
C THR A 148 4.13 20.06 8.36
N PHE A 149 3.24 19.28 8.96
CA PHE A 149 2.98 17.89 8.58
C PHE A 149 1.58 17.75 7.99
N PHE A 150 1.33 16.70 7.21
CA PHE A 150 -0.01 16.43 6.71
C PHE A 150 -0.86 15.71 7.78
N ASN A 151 -1.96 16.33 8.19
CA ASN A 151 -2.92 15.72 9.11
C ASN A 151 -4.08 15.09 8.33
N GLU A 152 -4.13 13.76 8.31
CA GLU A 152 -5.18 12.98 7.65
C GLU A 152 -6.58 13.28 8.19
N SER A 153 -6.75 13.55 9.48
CA SER A 153 -8.06 13.85 10.06
C SER A 153 -8.55 15.24 9.66
N ALA A 154 -7.65 16.21 9.57
CA ALA A 154 -7.94 17.57 9.12
C ALA A 154 -8.00 17.69 7.58
N GLN A 155 -7.53 16.67 6.85
CA GLN A 155 -7.35 16.68 5.40
C GLN A 155 -6.53 17.90 4.92
N GLY A 156 -5.48 18.24 5.66
CA GLY A 156 -4.68 19.44 5.40
C GLY A 156 -3.37 19.47 6.19
N CYS A 157 -2.52 20.42 5.82
CA CYS A 157 -1.26 20.66 6.51
C CYS A 157 -1.50 21.36 7.85
N ALA A 158 -0.83 20.90 8.89
CA ALA A 158 -0.92 21.43 10.25
C ALA A 158 0.49 21.74 10.79
N PRO A 159 0.64 22.75 11.67
CA PRO A 159 1.92 23.04 12.32
C PRO A 159 2.48 21.79 13.04
N ASP A 160 3.78 21.60 12.97
CA ASP A 160 4.48 20.42 13.52
C ASP A 160 4.58 20.37 15.06
N GLU A 161 4.09 21.41 15.76
CA GLU A 161 3.95 21.47 17.22
C GLU A 161 3.27 20.22 17.83
N ASN A 162 2.36 19.59 17.09
CA ASN A 162 1.63 18.39 17.53
C ASN A 162 2.07 17.10 16.82
N LEU A 163 3.15 17.14 16.03
CA LEU A 163 3.60 15.99 15.24
C LEU A 163 3.92 14.78 16.12
N GLU A 164 4.55 14.98 17.28
CA GLU A 164 4.89 13.89 18.20
C GLU A 164 3.66 13.06 18.60
N THR A 165 2.59 13.73 19.05
CA THR A 165 1.32 13.06 19.41
C THR A 165 0.57 12.49 18.20
N TYR A 166 0.75 13.09 17.03
CA TYR A 166 0.17 12.58 15.79
C TYR A 166 0.82 11.25 15.40
N VAL A 167 2.15 11.14 15.44
CA VAL A 167 2.89 9.93 15.04
C VAL A 167 2.48 8.69 15.84
N GLU A 168 2.15 8.84 17.13
CA GLU A 168 1.69 7.74 17.99
C GLU A 168 0.46 6.99 17.44
N ASN A 169 -0.42 7.72 16.74
CA ASN A 169 -1.69 7.22 16.24
C ASN A 169 -1.74 7.10 14.71
N ASN A 170 -0.63 7.41 14.02
CA ASN A 170 -0.56 7.49 12.56
C ASN A 170 0.70 6.79 12.06
N GLY A 171 0.62 5.47 11.87
CA GLY A 171 1.77 4.62 11.57
C GLY A 171 2.44 4.91 10.21
N ALA A 172 1.75 5.59 9.29
CA ALA A 172 2.37 6.12 8.07
C ALA A 172 3.49 7.12 8.35
N CYS A 173 3.40 7.84 9.46
CA CYS A 173 4.37 8.83 9.89
C CYS A 173 5.31 8.30 10.98
N TYR A 174 5.39 6.98 11.15
CA TYR A 174 6.27 6.37 12.12
C TYR A 174 7.72 6.85 11.94
N GLY A 175 8.33 7.32 13.02
CA GLY A 175 9.71 7.81 13.02
C GLY A 175 9.88 9.25 12.54
N ALA A 176 8.78 9.93 12.15
CA ALA A 176 8.84 11.34 11.83
C ALA A 176 9.10 12.18 13.07
N THR A 177 9.94 13.20 12.93
CA THR A 177 10.22 14.21 13.96
C THR A 177 9.95 15.59 13.38
N ALA A 178 9.62 16.56 14.23
CA ALA A 178 9.56 17.95 13.79
C ALA A 178 10.91 18.31 13.17
N SER A 179 10.89 19.10 12.10
CA SER A 179 12.13 19.68 11.61
C SER A 179 12.61 20.59 12.72
N ASP A 180 13.67 20.18 13.43
CA ASP A 180 14.27 21.02 14.45
C ASP A 180 14.40 22.42 13.86
N SER A 181 13.66 23.39 14.42
CA SER A 181 14.08 24.78 14.37
C SER A 181 15.55 24.72 14.72
N GLU A 182 16.41 24.97 13.73
CA GLU A 182 17.84 25.12 13.95
C GLU A 182 17.96 26.14 15.07
N SER A 183 18.18 25.65 16.28
CA SER A 183 18.37 26.46 17.47
C SER A 183 19.71 27.14 17.24
N THR A 184 19.65 28.26 16.53
CA THR A 184 20.69 29.27 16.44
C THR A 184 20.81 29.83 17.84
N THR A 185 21.52 29.07 18.67
CA THR A 185 22.09 29.56 19.91
C THR A 185 22.97 30.74 19.51
N PRO A 186 22.69 31.97 19.94
CA PRO A 186 23.59 33.07 19.67
C PRO A 186 24.89 32.73 20.41
N SER A 187 25.98 32.53 19.67
CA SER A 187 27.31 32.54 20.25
C SER A 187 27.54 33.95 20.80
N THR A 188 27.40 34.09 22.12
CA THR A 188 27.80 35.28 22.85
C THR A 188 29.32 35.39 22.82
N GLU A 189 29.82 36.47 22.22
CA GLU A 189 31.21 36.96 22.33
C GLU A 189 31.36 37.86 23.57
#